data_AF-A0A4U8YMT6-F1
#
_entry.id   AF-A0A4U8YMT6-F1
#
_cell.length_a   1.000
_cell.length_b   1.000
_cell.length_c   1.000
_cell.angle_alpha   90.00
_cell.angle_beta   90.00
_cell.angle_gamma   90.00
#
_symmetry.space_group_name_H-M   'P 1'
#
loop_
_entity.id
_entity.type
_entity.pdbx_description
1 polymer ?
#
loop_
_entity_poly.entity_id
_entity_poly.type
_entity_poly.pdbx_seq_one_letter_code
_entity_poly.pdbx_strand_id
1 'polypeptide(L)'
;MEIIVLLAHGEASGGCFSHPKIRVIARAGGPLCGSEVRDYLRGASAPECATCSSGAFSGISDAECSRDLGVIPGAGPGFVDSGRRSGGALSGNRVFVLRGTTVSFHEIAEFAQPYRKVILLPCSREPSHMTS
;
A
#
# COMPACT_ATOMS: atom_id res chain seq x y z
N MET A 1 -5.22 -10.40 -17.34
CA MET A 1 -4.59 -10.25 -16.01
C MET A 1 -4.49 -8.76 -15.69
N GLU A 2 -4.95 -8.35 -14.51
CA GLU A 2 -5.11 -6.95 -14.10
C GLU A 2 -3.87 -6.41 -13.39
N ILE A 3 -3.66 -5.08 -13.43
CA ILE A 3 -2.72 -4.37 -12.54
C ILE A 3 -3.51 -3.87 -11.33
N ILE A 4 -3.04 -4.17 -10.12
CA ILE A 4 -3.69 -3.70 -8.90
C ILE A 4 -2.78 -2.77 -8.10
N VAL A 5 -3.39 -1.99 -7.21
CA VAL A 5 -2.70 -1.22 -6.18
C VAL A 5 -2.90 -1.96 -4.85
N LEU A 6 -1.85 -2.05 -4.04
CA LEU A 6 -1.90 -2.62 -2.69
C LEU A 6 -1.37 -1.58 -1.71
N LEU A 7 -2.17 -1.25 -0.69
CA LEU A 7 -1.76 -0.42 0.43
C LEU A 7 -1.49 -1.29 1.65
N ALA A 8 -0.39 -1.01 2.33
CA ALA A 8 -0.07 -1.59 3.62
C ALA A 8 0.83 -0.62 4.39
N HIS A 9 0.92 -0.77 5.71
CA HIS A 9 2.01 -0.10 6.42
C HIS A 9 3.34 -0.76 6.10
N GLY A 10 4.35 0.05 5.83
CA GLY A 10 5.73 -0.38 5.68
C GLY A 10 6.64 0.47 6.55
N GLU A 11 7.75 -0.10 7.00
CA GLU A 11 8.76 0.62 7.78
C GLU A 11 9.93 1.06 6.90
N ALA A 12 10.58 2.14 7.33
CA ALA A 12 11.83 2.61 6.74
C ALA A 12 12.98 1.70 7.20
N SER A 13 13.22 0.61 6.48
CA SER A 13 14.38 -0.26 6.70
C SER A 13 15.22 -0.41 5.44
N GLY A 14 16.54 -0.55 5.62
CA GLY A 14 17.48 -0.78 4.53
C GLY A 14 17.27 -2.15 3.90
N GLY A 15 17.21 -2.21 2.57
CA GLY A 15 17.08 -3.46 1.80
C GLY A 15 16.63 -3.22 0.37
N CYS A 16 17.05 -4.10 -0.55
CA CYS A 16 16.62 -4.10 -1.95
C CYS A 16 15.93 -5.44 -2.23
N PHE A 17 14.60 -5.42 -2.38
CA PHE A 17 13.84 -6.57 -2.85
C PHE A 17 13.29 -6.27 -4.22
N SER A 18 13.60 -7.14 -5.18
CA SER A 18 13.03 -7.09 -6.52
C SER A 18 12.13 -8.30 -6.72
N HIS A 19 10.87 -8.06 -7.08
CA HIS A 19 9.98 -9.10 -7.57
C HIS A 19 9.44 -8.68 -8.93
N PRO A 20 9.44 -9.56 -9.95
CA PRO A 20 9.07 -9.18 -11.31
C PRO A 20 7.63 -8.64 -11.40
N LYS A 21 6.73 -9.10 -10.53
CA LYS A 21 5.34 -8.64 -10.48
C LYS A 21 5.07 -7.48 -9.51
N ILE A 22 5.96 -7.19 -8.55
CA ILE A 22 5.71 -6.16 -7.55
C ILE A 22 6.56 -4.94 -7.88
N ARG A 23 5.91 -3.78 -7.96
CA ARG A 23 6.57 -2.48 -8.02
C ARG A 23 6.25 -1.75 -6.73
N VAL A 24 7.27 -1.32 -6.00
CA VAL A 24 7.10 -0.52 -4.79
C VAL A 24 7.19 0.96 -5.18
N ILE A 25 6.28 1.79 -4.66
CA ILE A 25 6.32 3.25 -4.80
C ILE A 25 6.38 3.85 -3.40
N ALA A 26 7.52 4.44 -3.06
CA ALA A 26 7.83 4.96 -1.73
C ALA A 26 8.70 6.22 -1.83
N ARG A 27 8.87 6.94 -0.72
CA ARG A 27 9.81 8.05 -0.61
C ARG A 27 11.24 7.53 -0.46
N ALA A 28 12.21 8.38 -0.79
CA ALA A 28 13.61 8.12 -0.42
C ALA A 28 13.71 7.99 1.11
N GLY A 29 14.18 6.84 1.58
CA GLY A 29 14.36 6.58 3.01
C GLY A 29 13.10 6.28 3.81
N GLY A 30 11.93 6.06 3.19
CA GLY A 30 10.75 5.66 3.95
C GLY A 30 9.42 5.54 3.20
N PRO A 31 8.35 5.13 3.90
CA PRO A 31 7.02 4.97 3.33
C PRO A 31 6.37 6.32 2.98
N LEU A 32 5.33 6.28 2.15
CA LEU A 32 4.48 7.45 1.81
C LEU A 32 3.66 7.89 3.03
N CYS A 33 3.35 9.19 3.15
CA CYS A 33 2.33 9.64 4.10
C CYS A 33 0.91 9.55 3.49
N GLY A 34 -0.12 9.68 4.33
CA GLY A 34 -1.53 9.54 3.91
C GLY A 34 -1.94 10.49 2.77
N SER A 35 -1.42 11.73 2.75
CA SER A 35 -1.69 12.68 1.65
C SER A 35 -1.07 12.22 0.34
N GLU A 36 0.17 11.73 0.35
CA GLU A 36 0.84 11.22 -0.86
C GLU A 36 0.14 9.98 -1.43
N VAL A 37 -0.34 9.09 -0.55
CA VAL A 37 -1.14 7.93 -0.94
C VAL A 37 -2.42 8.38 -1.62
N ARG A 38 -3.13 9.35 -1.02
CA ARG A 38 -4.36 9.90 -1.56
C ARG A 38 -4.15 10.57 -2.91
N ASP A 39 -3.09 11.36 -3.04
CA ASP A 39 -2.73 12.05 -4.27
C ASP A 39 -2.40 11.04 -5.37
N TYR A 40 -1.63 9.99 -5.05
CA TYR A 40 -1.37 8.91 -5.97
C TYR A 40 -2.67 8.23 -6.43
N LEU A 41 -3.57 7.89 -5.51
CA LEU A 41 -4.86 7.27 -5.85
C LEU A 41 -5.75 8.18 -6.73
N ARG A 42 -5.59 9.50 -6.64
CA ARG A 42 -6.27 10.50 -7.47
C ARG A 42 -5.58 10.77 -8.81
N GLY A 43 -4.44 10.15 -9.07
CA GLY A 43 -3.74 10.24 -10.36
C GLY A 43 -2.50 11.11 -10.36
N ALA A 44 -2.08 11.66 -9.21
CA ALA A 44 -0.81 12.36 -9.12
C ALA A 44 0.37 11.41 -9.35
N SER A 45 1.48 11.98 -9.84
CA SER A 45 2.78 11.30 -9.86
C SER A 45 3.25 11.13 -8.43
N ALA A 46 3.56 9.90 -8.02
CA ALA A 46 4.20 9.65 -6.72
C ALA A 46 5.72 9.57 -6.89
N PRO A 47 6.49 9.89 -5.83
CA PRO A 47 7.92 9.64 -5.83
C PRO A 47 8.20 8.15 -6.06
N GLU A 48 9.05 7.87 -7.03
CA GLU A 48 9.48 6.52 -7.36
C GLU A 48 10.89 6.29 -6.85
N CYS A 49 11.02 5.89 -5.58
CA CYS A 49 12.28 5.31 -5.11
C CYS A 49 12.20 3.77 -5.18
N ALA A 50 13.18 3.17 -5.86
CA ALA A 50 13.32 1.72 -5.99
C ALA A 50 13.71 1.02 -4.67
N THR A 51 14.01 1.79 -3.63
CA THR A 51 14.47 1.28 -2.34
C THR A 51 13.37 1.44 -1.30
N CYS A 52 12.72 0.35 -0.88
CA CYS A 52 12.02 0.33 0.39
C CYS A 52 11.75 -1.08 0.93
N SER A 53 11.98 -1.23 2.25
CA SER A 53 11.50 -2.27 3.17
C SER A 53 12.06 -3.69 3.01
N SER A 54 13.06 -4.04 3.84
CA SER A 54 13.21 -5.38 4.43
C SER A 54 12.28 -5.46 5.64
N GLY A 55 11.02 -5.86 5.43
CA GLY A 55 10.04 -5.71 6.49
C GLY A 55 8.80 -6.54 6.35
N ALA A 56 8.21 -6.82 7.50
CA ALA A 56 6.84 -7.22 7.63
C ALA A 56 5.95 -5.99 7.36
N PHE A 57 4.94 -6.18 6.53
CA PHE A 57 3.93 -5.17 6.22
C PHE A 57 2.76 -5.38 7.14
N SER A 58 2.30 -4.34 7.82
CA SER A 58 1.15 -4.45 8.73
C SER A 58 -0.11 -3.83 8.16
N GLY A 59 -1.25 -4.33 8.62
CA GLY A 59 -2.55 -3.86 8.19
C GLY A 59 -2.85 -2.43 8.63
N ILE A 60 -3.61 -1.74 7.79
CA ILE A 60 -4.08 -0.36 7.98
C ILE A 60 -5.35 -0.36 8.83
N SER A 61 -5.45 0.57 9.76
CA SER A 61 -6.62 0.70 10.64
C SER A 61 -7.85 1.27 9.92
N ASP A 62 -9.02 1.17 10.56
CA ASP A 62 -10.27 1.81 10.09
C ASP A 62 -10.14 3.32 9.97
N ALA A 63 -9.52 3.96 10.97
CA ALA A 63 -9.33 5.40 10.99
C ALA A 63 -8.49 5.88 9.80
N GLU A 64 -7.43 5.15 9.48
CA GLU A 64 -6.54 5.47 8.37
C GLU A 64 -7.20 5.18 7.01
N CYS A 65 -7.95 4.08 6.89
CA CYS A 65 -8.75 3.79 5.69
C CYS A 65 -9.78 4.91 5.43
N SER A 66 -10.52 5.30 6.46
CA SER A 66 -11.49 6.40 6.38
C SER A 66 -10.83 7.71 5.97
N ARG A 67 -9.68 8.06 6.57
CA ARG A 67 -8.94 9.29 6.28
C ARG A 67 -8.36 9.31 4.85
N ASP A 68 -7.72 8.22 4.43
CA ASP A 68 -6.89 8.22 3.21
C ASP A 68 -7.63 7.73 1.97
N LEU A 69 -8.59 6.82 2.16
CA LEU A 69 -9.41 6.23 1.08
C LEU A 69 -10.84 6.78 1.06
N GLY A 70 -11.31 7.40 2.15
CA GLY A 70 -12.70 7.83 2.29
C GLY A 70 -13.69 6.67 2.47
N VAL A 71 -13.19 5.45 2.68
CA VAL A 71 -13.96 4.22 2.82
C VAL A 71 -13.28 3.27 3.79
N ILE A 72 -14.07 2.49 4.54
CA ILE A 72 -13.58 1.40 5.38
C ILE A 72 -13.85 0.07 4.63
N PRO A 73 -12.81 -0.57 4.08
CA PRO A 73 -12.99 -1.76 3.26
C PRO A 73 -13.20 -3.00 4.12
N GLY A 74 -14.44 -3.52 4.12
CA GLY A 74 -14.81 -4.81 4.69
C GLY A 74 -14.47 -5.03 6.17
N ALA A 75 -14.96 -6.14 6.73
CA ALA A 75 -14.56 -6.59 8.06
C ALA A 75 -13.59 -7.77 7.93
N GLY A 76 -12.51 -7.77 8.73
CA GLY A 76 -11.59 -8.90 8.88
C GLY A 76 -10.15 -8.64 8.41
N PRO A 77 -9.22 -9.54 8.79
CA PRO A 77 -7.81 -9.44 8.43
C PRO A 77 -7.53 -9.92 7.00
N GLY A 78 -6.46 -9.42 6.38
CA GLY A 78 -5.97 -9.85 5.07
C GLY A 78 -6.00 -8.75 4.00
N PHE A 79 -5.90 -9.16 2.72
CA PHE A 79 -5.94 -8.26 1.57
C PHE A 79 -7.39 -8.02 1.15
N VAL A 80 -7.91 -6.83 1.44
CA VAL A 80 -9.33 -6.50 1.22
C VAL A 80 -9.46 -5.49 0.07
N ASP A 81 -10.37 -5.74 -0.87
CA ASP A 81 -10.70 -4.78 -1.93
C ASP A 81 -11.39 -3.55 -1.33
N SER A 82 -10.85 -2.38 -1.62
CA SER A 82 -11.33 -1.07 -1.15
C SER A 82 -11.96 -0.21 -2.24
N GLY A 83 -12.08 -0.76 -3.44
CA GLY A 83 -12.64 -0.07 -4.59
C GLY A 83 -11.60 0.14 -5.69
N ARG A 84 -11.70 1.28 -6.37
CA ARG A 84 -10.91 1.54 -7.58
C ARG A 84 -10.18 2.87 -7.51
N ARG A 85 -9.00 2.91 -8.12
CA ARG A 85 -8.24 4.14 -8.33
C ARG A 85 -9.06 5.09 -9.21
N SER A 86 -9.18 6.35 -8.80
CA SER A 86 -10.09 7.31 -9.45
C SER A 86 -9.44 8.12 -10.58
N GLY A 87 -8.10 8.21 -10.64
CA GLY A 87 -7.42 9.06 -11.63
C GLY A 87 -6.06 8.56 -12.11
N GLY A 88 -5.56 9.22 -13.17
CA GLY A 88 -4.28 8.92 -13.83
C GLY A 88 -4.33 7.75 -14.81
N ALA A 89 -3.16 7.37 -15.34
CA ALA A 89 -3.02 6.32 -16.36
C ALA A 89 -3.45 4.91 -15.89
N LEU A 90 -3.64 4.72 -14.58
CA LEU A 90 -4.11 3.46 -13.98
C LEU A 90 -5.50 3.63 -13.34
N SER A 91 -6.27 4.64 -13.76
CA SER A 91 -7.66 4.80 -13.33
C SER A 91 -8.46 3.53 -13.62
N GLY A 92 -9.37 3.16 -12.71
CA GLY A 92 -10.20 1.96 -12.80
C GLY A 92 -9.55 0.67 -12.26
N ASN A 93 -8.24 0.67 -11.98
CA ASN A 93 -7.58 -0.48 -11.34
C ASN A 93 -8.06 -0.66 -9.90
N ARG A 94 -8.20 -1.91 -9.47
CA ARG A 94 -8.58 -2.23 -8.08
C ARG A 94 -7.51 -1.81 -7.09
N VAL A 95 -7.98 -1.38 -5.91
CA VAL A 95 -7.17 -0.96 -4.78
C VAL A 95 -7.43 -1.91 -3.64
N PHE A 96 -6.42 -2.68 -3.26
CA PHE A 96 -6.43 -3.56 -2.10
C PHE A 96 -5.76 -2.88 -0.91
N VAL A 97 -6.23 -3.22 0.28
CA VAL A 97 -5.68 -2.75 1.55
C VAL A 97 -5.37 -3.97 2.41
N LEU A 98 -4.17 -4.05 2.96
CA LEU A 98 -3.86 -5.00 4.02
C LEU A 98 -4.54 -4.54 5.31
N ARG A 99 -5.25 -5.44 5.97
CA ARG A 99 -6.09 -5.17 7.14
C ARG A 99 -5.76 -6.13 8.27
N GLY A 100 -5.74 -5.65 9.52
CA GLY A 100 -5.79 -6.47 10.74
C GLY A 100 -4.74 -7.59 10.91
N THR A 101 -3.70 -7.64 10.09
CA THR A 101 -2.65 -8.67 10.12
C THR A 101 -1.32 -8.10 9.65
N THR A 102 -0.25 -8.82 9.95
CA THR A 102 1.09 -8.53 9.47
C THR A 102 1.53 -9.64 8.54
N VAL A 103 2.04 -9.28 7.36
CA VAL A 103 2.48 -10.21 6.31
C VAL A 103 3.91 -9.91 5.89
N SER A 104 4.63 -10.94 5.49
CA SER A 104 5.94 -10.83 4.86
C SER A 104 5.83 -10.38 3.40
N PHE A 105 6.96 -9.93 2.82
CA PHE A 105 7.03 -9.71 1.37
C PHE A 105 6.75 -10.98 0.56
N HIS A 106 7.05 -12.16 1.12
CA HIS A 106 6.76 -13.44 0.48
C HIS A 106 5.25 -13.66 0.33
N GLU A 107 4.48 -13.43 1.38
CA GLU A 107 3.01 -13.52 1.34
C GLU A 107 2.40 -12.49 0.37
N ILE A 108 3.00 -11.30 0.26
CA ILE A 108 2.61 -10.34 -0.80
C ILE A 108 2.92 -10.89 -2.20
N ALA A 109 4.05 -11.58 -2.37
CA ALA A 109 4.40 -12.21 -3.65
C ALA A 109 3.47 -13.38 -4.01
N GLU A 110 3.01 -14.14 -3.03
CA GLU A 110 1.96 -15.16 -3.21
C GLU A 110 0.64 -14.51 -3.61
N PHE A 111 0.20 -13.48 -2.88
CA PHE A 111 -0.98 -12.68 -3.24
C PHE A 111 -0.87 -12.06 -4.64
N ALA A 112 0.34 -11.72 -5.09
CA ALA A 112 0.59 -11.12 -6.41
C ALA A 112 0.46 -12.12 -7.58
N GLN A 113 0.42 -13.42 -7.34
CA GLN A 113 0.44 -14.45 -8.40
C GLN A 113 -0.66 -14.32 -9.47
N PRO A 114 -1.96 -14.13 -9.13
CA PRO A 114 -3.03 -14.03 -10.11
C PRO A 114 -3.04 -12.70 -10.90
N TYR A 115 -2.25 -11.71 -10.47
CA TYR A 115 -2.23 -10.37 -11.06
C TYR A 115 -1.08 -10.21 -12.07
N ARG A 116 -1.26 -9.30 -13.03
CA ARG A 116 -0.22 -8.93 -13.99
C ARG A 116 0.90 -8.17 -13.29
N LYS A 117 0.53 -7.22 -12.43
CA LYS A 117 1.44 -6.39 -11.65
C LYS A 117 0.72 -5.91 -10.39
N VAL A 118 1.46 -5.84 -9.29
CA VAL A 118 1.02 -5.21 -8.04
C VAL A 118 1.86 -3.96 -7.83
N ILE A 119 1.20 -2.84 -7.60
CA ILE A 119 1.85 -1.61 -7.17
C ILE A 119 1.66 -1.50 -5.66
N LEU A 120 2.73 -1.76 -4.91
CA LEU A 120 2.74 -1.68 -3.46
C LEU A 120 3.04 -0.25 -3.02
N LEU A 121 2.11 0.33 -2.27
CA LEU A 121 2.20 1.66 -1.64
C LEU A 121 2.40 1.47 -0.13
N PRO A 122 3.65 1.36 0.36
CA PRO A 122 3.91 1.36 1.79
C PRO A 122 3.56 2.73 2.39
N CYS A 123 2.73 2.71 3.42
CA CYS A 123 2.24 3.89 4.12
C CYS A 123 2.87 3.99 5.51
N SER A 124 3.27 5.19 5.94
CA SER A 124 3.74 5.42 7.30
C SER A 124 2.60 5.12 8.28
N ARG A 125 2.90 4.46 9.39
CA ARG A 125 2.03 4.57 10.57
C ARG A 125 2.13 6.02 11.01
N GLU A 126 1.06 6.80 10.88
CA GLU A 126 1.07 8.07 11.61
C GLU A 126 1.13 7.73 13.10
N PRO A 127 1.89 8.49 13.91
CA PRO A 127 1.85 8.29 15.34
C PRO A 127 0.41 8.51 15.78
N SER A 128 -0.26 7.43 16.22
CA SER A 128 -1.43 7.54 17.07
C SER A 128 -1.03 8.52 18.16
N HIS A 129 -1.70 9.67 18.24
CA HIS A 129 -1.47 10.63 19.32
C HIS A 129 -1.37 9.85 20.63
N MET A 130 -0.16 9.73 21.18
CA MET A 130 0.04 9.34 22.57
C MET A 130 -0.56 10.50 23.37
N THR A 131 -1.85 10.41 23.68
CA THR A 131 -2.42 11.17 24.77
C THR A 131 -1.64 10.74 26.00
N SER A 132 -0.79 11.66 26.47
CA SER A 132 -0.08 11.60 27.74
C SER A 132 -1.06 11.54 28.90
#